data_AF-A0A2R7QYM1-F1
#
_entry.id   AF-A0A2R7QYM1-F1
#
_cell.length_a   1.000
_cell.length_b   1.000
_cell.length_c   1.000
_cell.angle_alpha   90.00
_cell.angle_beta   90.00
_cell.angle_gamma   90.00
#
_symmetry.space_group_name_H-M   'P 1'
#
loop_
_entity.id
_entity.type
_entity.pdbx_description
1 polymer ?
#
loop_
_entity_poly.entity_id
_entity_poly.type
_entity_poly.pdbx_seq_one_letter_code
_entity_poly.pdbx_strand_id
1 'polypeptide(L)' 'SPNEAAQRLTADVLAPGRWRTNGALSNLPAFGATFSCKPGQPMQRVDNDQIKVWR' A
#
# COMPACT_ATOMS: atom_id res chain seq x y z
N SER A 1 -4.47 2.44 20.67
CA SER A 1 -4.02 3.79 21.08
C SER A 1 -2.73 4.17 20.35
N PRO A 2 -2.32 5.44 20.33
CA PRO A 2 -1.04 5.84 19.74
C PRO A 2 0.18 5.10 20.33
N ASN A 3 0.17 4.83 21.63
CA ASN A 3 1.25 4.10 22.31
C ASN A 3 1.36 2.64 21.84
N GLU A 4 0.24 1.93 21.69
CA GLU A 4 0.24 0.56 21.17
C GLU A 4 0.71 0.51 19.70
N ALA A 5 0.36 1.52 18.90
CA ALA A 5 0.83 1.59 17.51
C ALA A 5 2.36 1.79 17.44
N ALA A 6 2.93 2.61 18.33
CA ALA A 6 4.37 2.81 18.43
C ALA A 6 5.09 1.53 18.89
N GLN A 7 4.53 0.80 19.87
CA GLN A 7 5.08 -0.48 20.32
C GLN A 7 5.07 -1.54 19.21
N ARG A 8 3.98 -1.63 18.44
CA ARG A 8 3.90 -2.60 17.32
C ARG A 8 4.85 -2.25 16.20
N LEU A 9 5.08 -0.95 15.92
CA LEU A 9 6.02 -0.53 14.87
C LEU A 9 7.44 -1.08 15.09
N THR A 10 7.87 -1.24 16.34
CA THR A 10 9.23 -1.71 16.65
C THR A 10 9.33 -3.21 16.91
N ALA A 11 8.23 -3.87 17.28
CA ALA A 11 8.22 -5.27 17.73
C ALA A 11 7.50 -6.25 16.79
N ASP A 12 6.60 -5.78 15.93
CA ASP A 12 5.81 -6.62 15.04
C ASP A 12 6.50 -6.77 13.68
N VAL A 13 6.50 -7.99 13.12
CA VAL A 13 6.98 -8.26 11.75
C VAL A 13 6.02 -7.71 10.70
N LEU A 14 4.75 -7.49 11.08
CA LEU A 14 3.73 -6.97 10.21
C LEU A 14 3.84 -5.45 10.11
N ALA A 15 3.85 -4.94 8.88
CA ALA A 15 3.81 -3.51 8.64
C ALA A 15 2.57 -2.86 9.31
N PRO A 16 2.62 -1.57 9.69
CA PRO A 16 1.46 -0.85 10.20
C PRO A 16 0.26 -0.93 9.25
N GLY A 17 -0.96 -0.96 9.82
CA GLY A 17 -2.19 -1.24 9.07
C GLY A 17 -2.38 -0.39 7.81
N ARG A 18 -2.07 0.90 7.86
CA ARG A 18 -2.10 1.81 6.69
C ARG A 18 -1.27 1.27 5.52
N TRP A 19 -0.07 0.76 5.79
CA TRP A 19 0.87 0.29 4.76
C TRP A 19 0.52 -1.10 4.26
N ARG A 20 -0.06 -1.95 5.12
CA ARG A 20 -0.59 -3.25 4.71
C ARG A 20 -1.68 -3.11 3.65
N THR A 21 -2.57 -2.14 3.82
CA THR A 21 -3.64 -1.86 2.84
C THR A 21 -3.11 -1.07 1.65
N ASN A 22 -2.65 0.17 1.88
CA ASN A 22 -2.34 1.08 0.79
C ASN A 22 -1.12 0.64 -0.02
N GLY A 23 -0.15 -0.03 0.60
CA GLY A 23 1.06 -0.50 -0.07
C GLY A 23 0.74 -1.49 -1.19
N ALA A 24 -0.05 -2.52 -0.90
CA ALA A 24 -0.47 -3.49 -1.89
C ALA A 24 -1.42 -2.87 -2.94
N LEU A 25 -2.43 -2.13 -2.51
CA LEU A 25 -3.46 -1.59 -3.41
C LEU A 25 -2.90 -0.57 -4.41
N SER A 26 -1.96 0.27 -4.01
CA SER A 26 -1.31 1.23 -4.92
C SER A 26 -0.43 0.58 -6.00
N ASN A 27 -0.11 -0.70 -5.87
CA ASN A 27 0.59 -1.51 -6.87
C ASN A 27 -0.36 -2.35 -7.74
N LEU A 28 -1.68 -2.29 -7.52
CA LEU A 28 -2.67 -3.12 -8.19
C LEU A 28 -3.47 -2.31 -9.22
N PRO A 29 -3.21 -2.46 -10.54
CA PRO A 29 -3.92 -1.72 -11.58
C PRO A 29 -5.44 -1.86 -11.53
N ALA A 30 -5.94 -3.04 -11.15
CA ALA A 30 -7.38 -3.27 -11.00
C ALA A 30 -8.01 -2.34 -9.96
N PHE A 31 -7.32 -2.08 -8.84
CA PHE A 31 -7.79 -1.12 -7.84
C PHE A 31 -7.85 0.29 -8.44
N GLY A 32 -6.78 0.72 -9.11
CA GLY A 32 -6.76 2.03 -9.77
C GLY A 32 -7.89 2.20 -10.78
N ALA A 33 -8.17 1.17 -11.59
CA ALA A 33 -9.27 1.18 -12.55
C ALA A 33 -10.65 1.29 -11.88
N THR A 34 -10.92 0.45 -10.85
CA THR A 34 -12.20 0.45 -10.13
C THR A 34 -12.49 1.80 -9.48
N PHE A 35 -11.48 2.45 -8.92
CA PHE A 35 -11.63 3.72 -8.19
C PHE A 35 -11.21 4.95 -9.00
N SER A 36 -11.02 4.81 -10.31
CA SER A 36 -10.61 5.90 -11.21
C SER A 36 -9.34 6.66 -10.77
N CYS A 37 -8.39 5.96 -10.14
CA CYS A 37 -7.10 6.53 -9.76
C CYS A 37 -6.21 6.68 -11.01
N LYS A 38 -5.75 7.91 -11.28
CA LYS A 38 -4.82 8.17 -12.37
C LYS A 38 -3.40 7.72 -12.01
N PRO A 39 -2.58 7.26 -12.98
CA PRO A 39 -1.17 6.95 -12.74
C PRO A 39 -0.43 8.13 -12.09
N GLY A 40 0.41 7.83 -11.10
CA GLY A 40 1.15 8.83 -10.32
C GLY A 40 0.38 9.43 -9.14
N GLN A 41 -0.91 9.12 -8.98
CA GLN A 41 -1.66 9.50 -7.77
C GLN A 41 -1.31 8.56 -6.60
N PRO A 42 -1.54 8.97 -5.34
CA PRO A 42 -1.11 8.18 -4.17
C PRO A 42 -1.56 6.71 -4.14
N MET A 43 -2.69 6.41 -4.77
CA MET A 43 -3.26 5.06 -4.83
C MET A 43 -3.09 4.35 -6.18
N GLN A 44 -2.29 4.89 -7.09
CA GLN A 44 -1.93 4.23 -8.35
C GLN A 44 -0.53 4.65 -8.78
N ARG A 45 0.48 3.81 -8.49
CA ARG A 45 1.84 4.04 -8.99
C ARG A 45 1.86 3.97 -10.52
N VAL A 46 2.78 4.74 -11.12
CA VAL A 46 3.13 4.58 -12.54
C VAL A 46 3.65 3.15 -12.77
N ASP A 47 3.47 2.61 -13.97
CA ASP A 47 3.68 1.16 -14.20
C ASP A 47 5.08 0.68 -13.84
N ASN A 48 6.11 1.47 -14.16
CA ASN A 48 7.52 1.15 -13.85
C ASN A 48 7.82 1.11 -12.35
N ASP A 49 7.01 1.77 -11.52
CA ASP A 49 7.19 1.83 -10.06
C ASP A 49 6.32 0.80 -9.33
N GLN A 50 5.47 0.05 -10.05
CA GLN A 50 4.64 -0.98 -9.44
C GLN A 50 5.46 -2.22 -9.13
N ILE A 51 5.43 -2.64 -7.87
CA ILE A 51 6.04 -3.91 -7.44
C ILE A 51 5.14 -5.07 -7.88
N LYS A 52 5.72 -6.01 -8.65
CA LYS A 52 5.05 -7.20 -9.21
C LYS A 52 5.85 -8.43 -8.77
N VAL A 53 5.21 -9.34 -8.03
CA VAL A 53 5.87 -10.57 -7.56
C VAL A 53 5.36 -11.80 -8.30
N TRP A 54 4.03 -11.96 -8.39
CA TRP A 54 3.39 -13.18 -8.91
C TRP A 54 2.43 -12.93 -10.08
N ARG A 55 2.38 -11.71 -10.59
CA ARG A 55 1.50 -11.28 -11.68
C ARG A 55 2.32 -10.76 -12.86
#